data_AF-A0A4Q7QC63-F1
#
_entry.id   AF-A0A4Q7QC63-F1
#
_cell.length_a   1.000
_cell.length_b   1.000
_cell.length_c   1.000
_cell.angle_alpha   90.00
_cell.angle_beta   90.00
_cell.angle_gamma   90.00
#
_symmetry.space_group_name_H-M   'P 1'
#
loop_
_entity.id
_entity.type
_entity.pdbx_description
1 polymer ?
#
loop_
_entity_poly.entity_id
_entity_poly.type
_entity_poly.pdbx_seq_one_letter_code
_entity_poly.pdbx_strand_id
1 'polypeptide(L)'
;MHRRTFLAATGVVGLTALPALPATASSQGRLVGSLDELQAAIVRATPGSVITVADGTYEVSAPITITGKRGTRDEPIVVRAESVGGVVLTGEQSFVLSGSSDVTISGFAFRQRTTLDVPPDCRRIRLTRNDFQLADIEGLHWVMVRADYSTIDRNEFHGKSTLGIYLGVEGAGTDGMARGVHITRNYFRDHTFPGDNGGEPIRLGLSPRALSTAGAVVEFNLFERANGDPEAISVKSSGNTIRHNTIRDSLGGIVLRHGNATRVEGNYLLSGENGIRIYGNDHLIVNNYVERISGTGVVLGSGNVRDHYPGEPADSRRGNDAPDRVRIALNTVLDCEFAVSGESHRTLPPLECAVTDNLLVTDNGQLVNMPFQDGITWSGNIHWGQGTDGNAPAAGFTRVDPRLAPGPDGVRRLTAGSPAINAASQSYPEVAADLDGDHRTGRTADVGADEYSARWPTYRPLTSTDVGPHAR
;
A
#
# COMPACT_ATOMS: atom_id res chain seq x y z
N MET A 1 -63.65 -62.05 -45.37
CA MET A 1 -62.21 -61.84 -45.66
C MET A 1 -61.43 -61.82 -44.35
N HIS A 2 -60.18 -62.26 -44.41
CA HIS A 2 -59.28 -62.63 -43.33
C HIS A 2 -58.99 -61.58 -42.24
N ARG A 3 -58.77 -62.10 -41.01
CA ARG A 3 -57.81 -61.75 -39.94
C ARG A 3 -57.21 -60.33 -39.91
N ARG A 4 -57.15 -59.74 -38.70
CA ARG A 4 -55.93 -59.15 -38.12
C ARG A 4 -56.03 -58.93 -36.60
N THR A 5 -55.25 -59.74 -35.89
CA THR A 5 -54.71 -59.56 -34.54
C THR A 5 -53.77 -58.33 -34.49
N PHE A 6 -53.68 -57.59 -33.38
CA PHE A 6 -52.41 -57.00 -32.93
C PHE A 6 -52.40 -56.68 -31.41
N LEU A 7 -51.39 -57.28 -30.78
CA LEU A 7 -50.72 -57.17 -29.47
C LEU A 7 -51.20 -56.16 -28.41
N ALA A 8 -51.42 -56.71 -27.21
CA ALA A 8 -51.24 -56.03 -25.93
C ALA A 8 -49.75 -56.00 -25.55
N ALA A 9 -49.21 -54.82 -25.24
CA ALA A 9 -47.89 -54.64 -24.68
C ALA A 9 -48.00 -54.45 -23.16
N THR A 10 -47.38 -55.35 -22.40
CA THR A 10 -47.20 -55.29 -20.96
C THR A 10 -46.07 -54.30 -20.62
N GLY A 11 -46.41 -53.20 -19.96
CA GLY A 11 -45.43 -52.24 -19.42
C GLY A 11 -44.90 -52.72 -18.07
N VAL A 12 -43.60 -52.98 -17.99
CA VAL A 12 -42.84 -53.23 -16.76
C VAL A 12 -42.54 -51.89 -16.09
N VAL A 13 -43.05 -51.68 -14.87
CA VAL A 13 -42.71 -50.52 -14.03
C VAL A 13 -41.39 -50.84 -13.30
N GLY A 14 -40.28 -50.26 -13.75
CA GLY A 14 -39.02 -50.28 -13.03
C GLY A 14 -38.99 -49.20 -11.95
N LEU A 15 -38.80 -49.60 -10.69
CA LEU A 15 -38.47 -48.67 -9.61
C LEU A 15 -37.09 -48.06 -9.88
N THR A 16 -37.03 -46.79 -10.22
CA THR A 16 -35.80 -46.00 -10.24
C THR A 16 -35.48 -45.53 -8.82
N ALA A 17 -34.40 -46.05 -8.25
CA ALA A 17 -33.83 -45.51 -7.01
C ALA A 17 -33.29 -44.11 -7.32
N LEU A 18 -33.93 -43.09 -6.73
CA LEU A 18 -33.43 -41.71 -6.72
C LEU A 18 -32.06 -41.70 -6.00
N PRO A 19 -30.99 -41.18 -6.61
CA PRO A 19 -29.74 -40.99 -5.89
C PRO A 19 -29.97 -39.98 -4.77
N ALA A 20 -29.63 -40.36 -3.54
CA ALA A 20 -29.61 -39.45 -2.40
C ALA A 20 -28.65 -38.30 -2.73
N LEU A 21 -29.18 -37.07 -2.74
CA LEU A 21 -28.37 -35.86 -2.79
C LEU A 21 -27.34 -35.93 -1.65
N PRO A 22 -26.04 -35.74 -1.90
CA PRO A 22 -25.06 -35.69 -0.83
C PRO A 22 -25.48 -34.56 0.11
N ALA A 23 -25.66 -34.89 1.38
CA ALA A 23 -25.85 -33.91 2.43
C ALA A 23 -24.67 -32.94 2.36
N THR A 24 -24.95 -31.66 2.11
CA THR A 24 -23.98 -30.59 2.31
C THR A 24 -23.57 -30.63 3.76
N ALA A 25 -22.40 -31.23 4.04
CA ALA A 25 -21.80 -31.17 5.35
C ALA A 25 -21.63 -29.69 5.69
N SER A 26 -22.38 -29.21 6.68
CA SER A 26 -22.19 -27.86 7.17
C SER A 26 -20.72 -27.73 7.60
N SER A 27 -20.00 -26.74 7.08
CA SER A 27 -18.64 -26.38 7.48
C SER A 27 -18.63 -25.75 8.89
N GLN A 28 -19.16 -26.48 9.87
CA GLN A 28 -19.05 -26.17 11.29
C GLN A 28 -17.56 -26.07 11.60
N GLY A 29 -17.08 -24.84 11.82
CA GLY A 29 -15.68 -24.57 12.07
C GLY A 29 -15.19 -25.41 13.24
N ARG A 30 -14.03 -26.05 13.09
CA ARG A 30 -13.47 -26.86 14.15
C ARG A 30 -12.82 -25.94 15.19
N LEU A 31 -13.44 -25.84 16.36
CA LEU A 31 -12.82 -25.22 17.53
C LEU A 31 -11.68 -26.12 18.03
N VAL A 32 -10.51 -25.54 18.30
CA VAL A 32 -9.34 -26.23 18.87
C VAL A 32 -8.85 -25.46 20.09
N GLY A 33 -8.48 -26.17 21.15
CA GLY A 33 -8.06 -25.60 22.43
C GLY A 33 -6.56 -25.65 22.68
N SER A 34 -5.77 -26.28 21.80
CA SER A 34 -4.31 -26.44 21.95
C SER A 34 -3.57 -26.34 20.61
N LEU A 35 -2.25 -26.11 20.66
CA LEU A 35 -1.40 -26.07 19.47
C LEU A 35 -1.34 -27.44 18.76
N ASP A 36 -1.35 -28.55 19.49
CA ASP A 36 -1.39 -29.90 18.91
C ASP A 36 -2.70 -30.15 18.15
N GLU A 37 -3.82 -29.72 18.72
CA GLU A 37 -5.13 -29.79 18.06
C GLU A 37 -5.17 -28.90 16.82
N LEU A 38 -4.59 -27.70 16.88
CA LEU A 38 -4.43 -26.77 15.75
C LEU A 38 -3.52 -27.33 14.66
N GLN A 39 -2.47 -28.08 15.01
CA GLN A 39 -1.62 -28.72 14.02
C GLN A 39 -2.36 -29.88 13.35
N ALA A 40 -3.03 -30.74 14.12
CA ALA A 40 -3.81 -31.88 13.60
C ALA A 40 -5.04 -31.43 12.76
N ALA A 41 -5.81 -30.48 13.29
CA ALA A 41 -5.99 -29.19 12.62
C ALA A 41 -5.79 -29.06 11.11
N ILE A 42 -4.78 -28.27 10.84
CA ILE A 42 -4.25 -27.89 9.55
C ILE A 42 -3.94 -29.13 8.70
N VAL A 43 -3.37 -30.20 9.28
CA VAL A 43 -3.04 -31.44 8.54
C VAL A 43 -4.26 -32.05 7.85
N ARG A 44 -5.44 -32.00 8.47
CA ARG A 44 -6.69 -32.51 7.87
C ARG A 44 -7.46 -31.49 7.02
N ALA A 45 -7.04 -30.23 7.02
CA ALA A 45 -7.75 -29.18 6.30
C ALA A 45 -7.77 -29.44 4.79
N THR A 46 -8.96 -29.22 4.22
CA THR A 46 -9.32 -29.26 2.79
C THR A 46 -9.91 -27.90 2.38
N PRO A 47 -10.07 -27.58 1.09
CA PRO A 47 -10.74 -26.33 0.67
C PRO A 47 -12.01 -26.02 1.47
N GLY A 48 -12.16 -24.77 1.90
CA GLY A 48 -13.30 -24.32 2.70
C GLY A 48 -13.24 -24.67 4.19
N SER A 49 -12.21 -25.37 4.66
CA SER A 49 -12.03 -25.65 6.09
C SER A 49 -11.85 -24.37 6.88
N VAL A 50 -12.60 -24.24 7.97
CA VAL A 50 -12.44 -23.18 8.97
C VAL A 50 -11.99 -23.80 10.28
N ILE A 51 -10.79 -23.43 10.74
CA ILE A 51 -10.22 -23.84 12.03
C ILE A 51 -10.26 -22.61 12.93
N THR A 52 -10.98 -22.71 14.04
CA THR A 52 -11.09 -21.63 15.03
C THR A 52 -10.28 -22.03 16.26
N VAL A 53 -9.36 -21.19 16.69
CA VAL A 53 -8.53 -21.40 17.88
C VAL A 53 -9.21 -20.70 19.05
N ALA A 54 -9.50 -21.43 20.12
CA ALA A 54 -10.12 -20.87 21.32
C ALA A 54 -9.27 -19.75 21.90
N ASP A 55 -9.91 -18.75 22.51
CA ASP A 55 -9.19 -17.64 23.14
C ASP A 55 -8.23 -18.12 24.23
N GLY A 56 -7.04 -17.53 24.28
CA GLY A 56 -5.99 -17.95 25.20
C GLY A 56 -4.60 -17.47 24.79
N THR A 57 -3.62 -17.76 25.64
CA THR A 57 -2.21 -17.54 25.36
C THR A 57 -1.52 -18.86 25.07
N TYR A 58 -0.84 -18.94 23.93
CA TYR A 58 -0.20 -20.15 23.43
C TYR A 58 1.29 -19.90 23.22
N GLU A 59 2.11 -20.65 23.97
CA GLU A 59 3.56 -20.62 23.80
C GLU A 59 3.97 -21.50 22.62
N VAL A 60 4.40 -20.87 21.53
CA VAL A 60 4.79 -21.53 20.28
C VAL A 60 6.28 -21.84 20.32
N SER A 61 6.62 -22.95 20.97
CA SER A 61 7.99 -23.47 21.05
C SER A 61 8.42 -24.24 19.79
N ALA A 62 7.46 -24.73 19.00
CA ALA A 62 7.67 -25.38 17.71
C ALA A 62 6.79 -24.74 16.62
N PRO A 63 7.21 -24.72 15.34
CA PRO A 63 6.47 -24.06 14.26
C PRO A 63 5.06 -24.59 14.04
N ILE A 64 4.07 -23.70 13.90
CA ILE A 64 2.72 -24.05 13.45
C ILE A 64 2.77 -24.19 11.93
N THR A 65 2.84 -25.42 11.44
CA THR A 65 3.23 -25.71 10.06
C THR A 65 2.02 -25.81 9.13
N ILE A 66 2.03 -25.03 8.04
CA ILE A 66 1.05 -25.06 6.94
C ILE A 66 1.76 -25.48 5.65
N THR A 67 1.83 -26.79 5.41
CA THR A 67 2.56 -27.37 4.25
C THR A 67 1.62 -28.02 3.25
N GLY A 68 1.79 -27.67 1.97
CA GLY A 68 1.07 -28.29 0.85
C GLY A 68 -0.44 -28.06 0.87
N LYS A 69 -0.92 -27.03 1.57
CA LYS A 69 -2.36 -26.74 1.71
C LYS A 69 -2.85 -25.94 0.52
N ARG A 70 -3.90 -26.42 -0.14
CA ARG A 70 -4.43 -25.80 -1.36
C ARG A 70 -5.92 -25.55 -1.15
N GLY A 71 -6.28 -24.35 -0.73
CA GLY A 71 -7.66 -23.87 -0.82
C GLY A 71 -8.01 -23.44 -2.24
N THR A 72 -9.13 -22.76 -2.39
CA THR A 72 -9.49 -22.04 -3.62
C THR A 72 -9.87 -20.60 -3.29
N ARG A 73 -10.05 -19.75 -4.32
CA ARG A 73 -10.51 -18.36 -4.11
C ARG A 73 -11.86 -18.30 -3.40
N ASP A 74 -12.77 -19.21 -3.75
CA ASP A 74 -14.13 -19.26 -3.22
C ASP A 74 -14.20 -20.05 -1.91
N GLU A 75 -13.27 -20.98 -1.70
CA GLU A 75 -13.20 -21.86 -0.53
C GLU A 75 -11.77 -21.88 0.05
N PRO A 76 -11.29 -20.75 0.60
CA PRO A 76 -9.97 -20.70 1.23
C PRO A 76 -9.93 -21.59 2.48
N ILE A 77 -8.74 -22.03 2.86
CA ILE A 77 -8.52 -22.64 4.17
C ILE A 77 -8.32 -21.49 5.17
N VAL A 78 -9.16 -21.40 6.18
CA VAL A 78 -9.12 -20.32 7.18
C VAL A 78 -8.65 -20.87 8.51
N VAL A 79 -7.55 -20.32 9.03
CA VAL A 79 -7.09 -20.49 10.41
C VAL A 79 -7.34 -19.16 11.11
N ARG A 80 -8.19 -19.15 12.14
CA ARG A 80 -8.58 -17.91 12.82
C ARG A 80 -8.59 -18.04 14.34
N ALA A 81 -8.40 -16.93 15.03
CA ALA A 81 -8.75 -16.79 16.43
C ALA A 81 -10.27 -16.82 16.62
N GLU A 82 -10.73 -17.26 17.80
CA GLU A 82 -12.14 -17.23 18.21
C GLU A 82 -12.66 -15.79 18.31
N SER A 83 -11.94 -14.94 19.03
CA SER A 83 -12.12 -13.49 18.97
C SER A 83 -10.89 -12.78 18.41
N VAL A 84 -11.09 -11.66 17.71
CA VAL A 84 -9.98 -10.86 17.16
C VAL A 84 -9.13 -10.33 18.32
N GLY A 85 -7.86 -10.73 18.37
CA GLY A 85 -6.91 -10.45 19.45
C GLY A 85 -7.00 -11.41 20.65
N GLY A 86 -8.00 -12.31 20.69
CA GLY A 86 -8.21 -13.23 21.81
C GLY A 86 -7.22 -14.39 21.88
N VAL A 87 -6.55 -14.70 20.76
CA VAL A 87 -5.49 -15.71 20.70
C VAL A 87 -4.13 -15.03 20.64
N VAL A 88 -3.40 -15.06 21.75
CA VAL A 88 -2.06 -14.49 21.88
C VAL A 88 -1.02 -15.58 21.65
N LEU A 89 -0.21 -15.42 20.62
CA LEU A 89 0.89 -16.33 20.29
C LEU A 89 2.20 -15.76 20.82
N THR A 90 2.82 -16.44 21.78
CA THR A 90 4.14 -16.11 22.35
C THR A 90 5.18 -17.17 21.93
N GLY A 91 6.42 -17.05 22.38
CA GLY A 91 7.48 -18.03 22.14
C GLY A 91 8.40 -17.71 20.96
N GLU A 92 9.29 -18.66 20.64
CA GLU A 92 10.38 -18.48 19.68
C GLU A 92 9.97 -18.73 18.22
N GLN A 93 8.91 -19.49 17.98
CA GLN A 93 8.48 -19.90 16.64
C GLN A 93 7.18 -19.22 16.24
N SER A 94 6.82 -19.23 14.94
CA SER A 94 5.57 -18.70 14.41
C SER A 94 4.88 -19.70 13.47
N PHE A 95 3.93 -19.24 12.66
CA PHE A 95 3.47 -20.01 11.51
C PHE A 95 4.60 -20.15 10.49
N VAL A 96 4.77 -21.36 9.97
CA VAL A 96 5.71 -21.65 8.87
C VAL A 96 4.92 -22.24 7.71
N LEU A 97 4.91 -21.52 6.60
CA LEU A 97 4.21 -21.92 5.39
C LEU A 97 5.18 -22.59 4.41
N SER A 98 4.68 -23.52 3.60
CA SER A 98 5.41 -24.03 2.43
C SER A 98 4.44 -24.62 1.42
N GLY A 99 4.69 -24.39 0.14
CA GLY A 99 3.95 -24.99 -0.99
C GLY A 99 2.43 -24.82 -0.91
N SER A 100 1.95 -23.75 -0.28
CA SER A 100 0.53 -23.57 0.08
C SER A 100 -0.13 -22.42 -0.67
N SER A 101 -1.43 -22.53 -0.92
CA SER A 101 -2.20 -21.47 -1.56
C SER A 101 -3.60 -21.31 -1.02
N ASP A 102 -4.13 -20.09 -1.13
CA ASP A 102 -5.50 -19.74 -0.71
C ASP A 102 -5.74 -20.06 0.78
N VAL A 103 -4.82 -19.60 1.62
CA VAL A 103 -4.86 -19.74 3.08
C VAL A 103 -5.05 -18.37 3.71
N THR A 104 -5.96 -18.26 4.68
CA THR A 104 -6.17 -17.06 5.49
C THR A 104 -5.75 -17.33 6.93
N ILE A 105 -4.90 -16.46 7.49
CA ILE A 105 -4.52 -16.43 8.91
C ILE A 105 -5.11 -15.15 9.50
N SER A 106 -6.00 -15.29 10.50
CA SER A 106 -6.79 -14.15 10.95
C SER A 106 -7.05 -14.05 12.46
N GLY A 107 -7.03 -12.83 12.97
CA GLY A 107 -7.49 -12.54 14.33
C GLY A 107 -6.45 -12.77 15.44
N PHE A 108 -5.22 -13.14 15.12
CA PHE A 108 -4.21 -13.48 16.13
C PHE A 108 -3.46 -12.24 16.63
N ALA A 109 -3.06 -12.28 17.90
CA ALA A 109 -2.08 -11.35 18.46
C ALA A 109 -0.69 -12.02 18.49
N PHE A 110 0.22 -11.55 17.65
CA PHE A 110 1.57 -12.09 17.51
C PHE A 110 2.54 -11.36 18.44
N ARG A 111 3.18 -12.12 19.36
CA ARG A 111 4.19 -11.65 20.33
C ARG A 111 5.48 -12.49 20.28
N GLN A 112 5.65 -13.20 19.17
CA GLN A 112 6.75 -14.15 18.96
C GLN A 112 8.06 -13.43 18.64
N ARG A 113 9.16 -14.20 18.64
CA ARG A 113 10.54 -13.72 18.49
C ARG A 113 11.15 -13.99 17.11
N THR A 114 10.34 -14.45 16.16
CA THR A 114 10.77 -14.78 14.79
C THR A 114 9.90 -14.08 13.75
N THR A 115 10.48 -13.78 12.60
CA THR A 115 9.78 -13.22 11.44
C THR A 115 8.67 -14.17 10.98
N LEU A 116 7.48 -13.63 10.72
CA LEU A 116 6.45 -14.35 9.99
C LEU A 116 6.73 -14.25 8.49
N ASP A 117 7.12 -15.37 7.89
CA ASP A 117 7.49 -15.45 6.48
C ASP A 117 6.36 -16.05 5.64
N VAL A 118 6.03 -15.39 4.53
CA VAL A 118 5.14 -15.92 3.49
C VAL A 118 6.00 -16.24 2.25
N PRO A 119 6.52 -17.47 2.12
CA PRO A 119 7.61 -17.79 1.19
C PRO A 119 7.18 -17.82 -0.29
N PRO A 120 8.13 -17.74 -1.23
CA PRO A 120 7.83 -17.62 -2.67
C PRO A 120 7.22 -18.88 -3.31
N ASP A 121 7.26 -20.03 -2.64
CA ASP A 121 6.57 -21.25 -3.07
C ASP A 121 5.09 -21.27 -2.66
N CYS A 122 4.62 -20.26 -1.93
CA CYS A 122 3.23 -20.03 -1.60
C CYS A 122 2.55 -19.02 -2.55
N ARG A 123 1.22 -18.93 -2.50
CA ARG A 123 0.45 -18.01 -3.36
C ARG A 123 -0.91 -17.65 -2.77
N ARG A 124 -1.38 -16.40 -2.91
CA ARG A 124 -2.69 -15.96 -2.38
C ARG A 124 -2.86 -16.28 -0.90
N ILE A 125 -1.85 -15.90 -0.11
CA ILE A 125 -1.93 -15.98 1.35
C ILE A 125 -2.53 -14.67 1.87
N ARG A 126 -3.48 -14.76 2.79
CA ARG A 126 -4.11 -13.61 3.41
C ARG A 126 -3.77 -13.53 4.89
N LEU A 127 -3.14 -12.44 5.31
CA LEU A 127 -2.97 -12.10 6.71
C LEU A 127 -3.96 -10.98 7.03
N THR A 128 -4.96 -11.25 7.87
CA THR A 128 -6.00 -10.26 8.14
C THR A 128 -6.48 -10.18 9.57
N ARG A 129 -6.73 -8.96 10.07
CA ARG A 129 -7.20 -8.73 11.44
C ARG A 129 -6.24 -9.22 12.52
N ASN A 130 -4.94 -9.21 12.24
CA ASN A 130 -3.93 -9.59 13.22
C ASN A 130 -3.33 -8.36 13.88
N ASP A 131 -2.94 -8.54 15.13
CA ASP A 131 -2.16 -7.57 15.90
C ASP A 131 -0.70 -8.07 15.94
N PHE A 132 0.20 -7.33 15.31
CA PHE A 132 1.63 -7.59 15.32
C PHE A 132 2.33 -6.64 16.30
N GLN A 133 2.88 -7.24 17.35
CA GLN A 133 3.84 -6.64 18.27
C GLN A 133 4.87 -7.70 18.61
N LEU A 134 5.66 -8.11 17.61
CA LEU A 134 6.71 -9.10 17.82
C LEU A 134 7.77 -8.56 18.78
N ALA A 135 8.60 -9.46 19.29
CA ALA A 135 9.67 -9.08 20.19
C ALA A 135 10.57 -8.02 19.55
N ASP A 136 10.96 -7.03 20.36
CA ASP A 136 11.77 -5.92 19.91
C ASP A 136 13.25 -6.33 19.89
N ILE A 137 13.62 -7.06 18.83
CA ILE A 137 14.94 -7.61 18.58
C ILE A 137 15.56 -6.87 17.40
N GLU A 138 16.80 -6.42 17.59
CA GLU A 138 17.57 -5.74 16.54
C GLU A 138 17.70 -6.61 15.28
N GLY A 139 17.34 -6.03 14.14
CA GLY A 139 17.36 -6.67 12.83
C GLY A 139 16.12 -7.51 12.51
N LEU A 140 15.21 -7.73 13.48
CA LEU A 140 14.02 -8.53 13.25
C LEU A 140 13.00 -7.78 12.38
N HIS A 141 12.81 -8.26 11.16
CA HIS A 141 11.66 -7.90 10.32
C HIS A 141 10.43 -8.64 10.82
N TRP A 142 9.28 -7.98 10.93
CA TRP A 142 8.10 -8.64 11.52
C TRP A 142 7.37 -9.55 10.55
N VAL A 143 6.99 -9.03 9.38
CA VAL A 143 6.31 -9.80 8.33
C VAL A 143 7.06 -9.63 7.02
N MET A 144 7.39 -10.76 6.38
CA MET A 144 8.00 -10.78 5.05
C MET A 144 7.12 -11.53 4.06
N VAL A 145 6.67 -10.85 3.01
CA VAL A 145 5.81 -11.40 1.96
C VAL A 145 6.61 -11.62 0.69
N ARG A 146 6.75 -12.89 0.28
CA ARG A 146 7.43 -13.31 -0.95
C ARG A 146 6.52 -14.10 -1.90
N ALA A 147 5.32 -14.45 -1.46
CA ALA A 147 4.29 -15.11 -2.24
C ALA A 147 3.46 -14.14 -3.10
N ASP A 148 3.27 -14.49 -4.36
CA ASP A 148 2.43 -13.73 -5.29
C ASP A 148 0.96 -13.66 -4.83
N TYR A 149 0.31 -12.54 -5.15
CA TYR A 149 -1.12 -12.26 -4.96
C TYR A 149 -1.58 -12.37 -3.51
N SER A 150 -0.65 -12.20 -2.57
CA SER A 150 -0.94 -12.20 -1.13
C SER A 150 -1.64 -10.90 -0.73
N THR A 151 -2.53 -10.98 0.25
CA THR A 151 -3.29 -9.83 0.77
C THR A 151 -2.96 -9.64 2.24
N ILE A 152 -2.49 -8.44 2.60
CA ILE A 152 -2.20 -8.05 3.97
C ILE A 152 -3.20 -6.94 4.31
N ASP A 153 -4.25 -7.27 5.05
CA ASP A 153 -5.32 -6.30 5.29
C ASP A 153 -5.86 -6.24 6.70
N ARG A 154 -6.22 -5.04 7.17
CA ARG A 154 -6.81 -4.85 8.50
C ARG A 154 -5.92 -5.36 9.63
N ASN A 155 -4.61 -5.34 9.48
CA ASN A 155 -3.70 -5.68 10.58
C ASN A 155 -3.26 -4.41 11.32
N GLU A 156 -2.79 -4.56 12.54
CA GLU A 156 -2.08 -3.52 13.28
C GLU A 156 -0.62 -3.93 13.45
N PHE A 157 0.30 -3.00 13.20
CA PHE A 157 1.73 -3.13 13.44
C PHE A 157 2.15 -1.97 14.33
N HIS A 158 2.59 -2.26 15.56
CA HIS A 158 2.82 -1.19 16.52
C HIS A 158 3.94 -1.43 17.53
N GLY A 159 4.64 -0.35 17.91
CA GLY A 159 5.56 -0.35 19.05
C GLY A 159 6.92 -1.00 18.81
N LYS A 160 7.41 -1.05 17.57
CA LYS A 160 8.81 -1.45 17.32
C LYS A 160 9.76 -0.30 17.65
N SER A 161 10.84 -0.59 18.37
CA SER A 161 11.86 0.41 18.71
C SER A 161 13.29 0.10 18.23
N THR A 162 13.48 -1.09 17.66
CA THR A 162 14.76 -1.61 17.16
C THR A 162 14.87 -1.63 15.64
N LEU A 163 16.09 -1.78 15.11
CA LEU A 163 16.34 -2.00 13.67
C LEU A 163 15.44 -3.11 13.10
N GLY A 164 14.96 -2.92 11.88
CA GLY A 164 14.10 -3.85 11.15
C GLY A 164 12.78 -3.20 10.74
N ILE A 165 12.10 -3.80 9.76
CA ILE A 165 10.86 -3.27 9.20
C ILE A 165 9.62 -3.96 9.78
N TYR A 166 8.46 -3.29 9.73
CA TYR A 166 7.20 -3.96 10.02
C TYR A 166 6.83 -4.95 8.90
N LEU A 167 6.75 -4.46 7.66
CA LEU A 167 6.29 -5.25 6.52
C LEU A 167 7.22 -5.09 5.31
N GLY A 168 7.86 -6.19 4.93
CA GLY A 168 8.65 -6.29 3.70
C GLY A 168 7.94 -7.07 2.61
N VAL A 169 8.08 -6.63 1.37
CA VAL A 169 7.67 -7.39 0.18
C VAL A 169 8.90 -7.64 -0.68
N GLU A 170 9.15 -8.90 -1.00
CA GLU A 170 10.23 -9.36 -1.86
C GLU A 170 9.71 -10.47 -2.78
N GLY A 171 10.58 -11.18 -3.49
CA GLY A 171 10.22 -12.36 -4.27
C GLY A 171 11.28 -13.46 -4.17
N ALA A 172 11.14 -14.49 -5.00
CA ALA A 172 12.15 -15.53 -5.13
C ALA A 172 13.51 -14.95 -5.56
N GLY A 173 14.60 -15.61 -5.14
CA GLY A 173 15.96 -15.21 -5.49
C GLY A 173 16.34 -13.83 -4.97
N THR A 174 17.35 -13.22 -5.59
CA THR A 174 17.93 -11.95 -5.16
C THR A 174 17.33 -10.73 -5.85
N ASP A 175 16.75 -10.90 -7.04
CA ASP A 175 16.24 -9.81 -7.89
C ASP A 175 14.75 -9.92 -8.23
N GLY A 176 14.08 -11.05 -7.94
CA GLY A 176 12.64 -11.23 -8.19
C GLY A 176 11.74 -10.40 -7.25
N MET A 177 10.47 -10.23 -7.60
CA MET A 177 9.45 -9.62 -6.73
C MET A 177 8.20 -10.49 -6.70
N ALA A 178 7.55 -10.59 -5.54
CA ALA A 178 6.18 -11.07 -5.44
C ALA A 178 5.26 -10.14 -6.25
N ARG A 179 4.39 -10.74 -7.07
CA ARG A 179 3.50 -10.00 -7.96
C ARG A 179 2.12 -9.78 -7.36
N GLY A 180 1.55 -8.60 -7.56
CA GLY A 180 0.14 -8.31 -7.23
C GLY A 180 -0.18 -8.41 -5.74
N VAL A 181 0.80 -8.14 -4.87
CA VAL A 181 0.56 -8.06 -3.43
C VAL A 181 -0.34 -6.86 -3.12
N HIS A 182 -1.35 -7.07 -2.29
CA HIS A 182 -2.31 -6.02 -1.91
C HIS A 182 -2.21 -5.76 -0.40
N ILE A 183 -1.81 -4.54 -0.03
CA ILE A 183 -1.65 -4.08 1.36
C ILE A 183 -2.71 -3.01 1.61
N THR A 184 -3.74 -3.32 2.40
CA THR A 184 -4.85 -2.37 2.60
C THR A 184 -5.46 -2.33 3.98
N ARG A 185 -5.88 -1.15 4.43
CA ARG A 185 -6.55 -0.96 5.74
C ARG A 185 -5.71 -1.41 6.93
N ASN A 186 -4.39 -1.46 6.81
CA ASN A 186 -3.52 -1.73 7.95
C ASN A 186 -3.26 -0.43 8.74
N TYR A 187 -3.03 -0.59 10.03
CA TYR A 187 -2.63 0.49 10.92
C TYR A 187 -1.17 0.28 11.34
N PHE A 188 -0.29 1.15 10.88
CA PHE A 188 1.11 1.20 11.28
C PHE A 188 1.27 2.36 12.25
N ARG A 189 1.69 2.08 13.49
CA ARG A 189 1.87 3.17 14.46
C ARG A 189 3.04 2.98 15.40
N ASP A 190 3.40 4.05 16.07
CA ASP A 190 4.36 4.04 17.19
C ASP A 190 5.64 3.28 16.82
N HIS A 191 6.17 3.56 15.63
CA HIS A 191 7.47 3.08 15.22
C HIS A 191 8.48 4.14 15.62
N THR A 192 9.53 3.78 16.35
CA THR A 192 10.60 4.72 16.69
C THR A 192 11.92 4.02 16.48
N PHE A 193 12.90 4.60 15.81
CA PHE A 193 14.21 3.96 15.74
C PHE A 193 15.26 5.07 15.66
N PRO A 194 16.22 5.11 16.59
CA PRO A 194 17.20 6.19 16.64
C PRO A 194 18.31 6.06 15.60
N GLY A 195 18.36 4.95 14.85
CA GLY A 195 19.36 4.75 13.80
C GLY A 195 18.94 5.35 12.46
N ASP A 196 19.90 5.43 11.54
CA ASP A 196 19.73 6.20 10.30
C ASP A 196 18.96 5.48 9.18
N ASN A 197 18.86 4.14 9.23
CA ASN A 197 18.29 3.35 8.13
C ASN A 197 17.80 1.98 8.61
N GLY A 198 16.70 1.50 8.03
CA GLY A 198 16.20 0.14 8.20
C GLY A 198 15.05 0.02 9.20
N GLY A 199 14.42 1.15 9.55
CA GLY A 199 13.22 1.24 10.38
C GLY A 199 11.95 1.52 9.57
N GLU A 200 11.88 1.09 8.31
CA GLU A 200 10.74 1.37 7.44
C GLU A 200 9.48 0.60 7.92
N PRO A 201 8.31 1.24 8.09
CA PRO A 201 7.04 0.54 8.24
C PRO A 201 6.75 -0.40 7.06
N ILE A 202 6.85 0.10 5.81
CA ILE A 202 6.73 -0.73 4.62
C ILE A 202 7.99 -0.60 3.76
N ARG A 203 8.55 -1.74 3.33
CA ARG A 203 9.58 -1.81 2.30
C ARG A 203 9.14 -2.71 1.14
N LEU A 204 8.92 -2.13 -0.04
CA LEU A 204 8.53 -2.84 -1.26
C LEU A 204 9.76 -3.13 -2.13
N GLY A 205 10.49 -4.18 -1.78
CA GLY A 205 11.67 -4.65 -2.49
C GLY A 205 12.98 -4.25 -1.82
N LEU A 206 14.04 -4.35 -2.60
CA LEU A 206 15.42 -3.98 -2.25
C LEU A 206 16.10 -3.45 -3.50
N SER A 207 17.24 -2.80 -3.34
CA SER A 207 17.97 -2.21 -4.47
C SER A 207 18.22 -3.20 -5.63
N PRO A 208 18.58 -4.49 -5.41
CA PRO A 208 18.73 -5.45 -6.51
C PRO A 208 17.44 -5.78 -7.27
N ARG A 209 16.28 -5.53 -6.64
CA ARG A 209 14.94 -5.81 -7.16
C ARG A 209 14.30 -4.60 -7.86
N ALA A 210 15.02 -3.49 -7.98
CA ALA A 210 14.52 -2.22 -8.52
C ALA A 210 13.77 -2.37 -9.86
N LEU A 211 14.36 -3.10 -10.82
CA LEU A 211 13.80 -3.29 -12.17
C LEU A 211 12.68 -4.34 -12.22
N SER A 212 12.48 -5.10 -11.16
CA SER A 212 11.42 -6.12 -11.11
C SER A 212 10.06 -5.46 -10.88
N THR A 213 9.13 -5.73 -11.80
CA THR A 213 7.75 -5.27 -11.67
C THR A 213 7.03 -6.10 -10.61
N ALA A 214 6.66 -5.45 -9.51
CA ALA A 214 5.87 -6.07 -8.45
C ALA A 214 4.36 -5.89 -8.70
N GLY A 215 3.93 -4.75 -9.26
CA GLY A 215 2.49 -4.50 -9.41
C GLY A 215 1.76 -4.48 -8.07
N ALA A 216 2.45 -4.11 -6.98
CA ALA A 216 1.85 -4.09 -5.66
C ALA A 216 0.90 -2.90 -5.53
N VAL A 217 -0.18 -3.08 -4.78
CA VAL A 217 -1.14 -2.03 -4.44
C VAL A 217 -1.06 -1.80 -2.93
N VAL A 218 -0.66 -0.60 -2.53
CA VAL A 218 -0.67 -0.13 -1.14
C VAL A 218 -1.71 0.94 -1.01
N GLU A 219 -2.87 0.60 -0.43
CA GLU A 219 -4.00 1.51 -0.39
C GLU A 219 -4.80 1.51 0.91
N PHE A 220 -5.33 2.67 1.28
CA PHE A 220 -6.16 2.83 2.47
C PHE A 220 -5.47 2.41 3.78
N ASN A 221 -4.16 2.59 3.91
CA ASN A 221 -3.43 2.32 5.17
C ASN A 221 -3.23 3.63 5.96
N LEU A 222 -3.20 3.52 7.28
CA LEU A 222 -2.92 4.63 8.19
C LEU A 222 -1.54 4.43 8.81
N PHE A 223 -0.71 5.47 8.74
CA PHE A 223 0.58 5.57 9.40
C PHE A 223 0.51 6.72 10.40
N GLU A 224 0.78 6.45 11.67
CA GLU A 224 0.73 7.46 12.73
C GLU A 224 1.92 7.33 13.68
N ARG A 225 2.71 8.39 13.86
CA ARG A 225 3.98 8.31 14.59
C ARG A 225 4.87 7.19 14.01
N ALA A 226 4.93 7.13 12.69
CA ALA A 226 5.81 6.24 11.95
C ALA A 226 7.22 6.87 11.87
N ASN A 227 7.94 6.80 12.99
CA ASN A 227 9.19 7.52 13.24
C ASN A 227 10.43 6.60 13.25
N GLY A 228 10.31 5.42 12.63
CA GLY A 228 11.43 4.49 12.52
C GLY A 228 12.44 4.86 11.43
N ASP A 229 12.00 5.57 10.40
CA ASP A 229 12.80 5.90 9.23
C ASP A 229 12.16 7.09 8.49
N PRO A 230 12.93 7.95 7.80
CA PRO A 230 12.37 8.93 6.87
C PRO A 230 11.48 8.33 5.76
N GLU A 231 11.56 7.02 5.54
CA GLU A 231 10.76 6.28 4.56
C GLU A 231 9.64 5.48 5.25
N ALA A 232 8.46 6.09 5.46
CA ALA A 232 7.29 5.37 5.97
C ALA A 232 6.84 4.28 4.98
N ILE A 233 6.86 4.61 3.69
CA ILE A 233 6.71 3.68 2.57
C ILE A 233 7.94 3.80 1.68
N SER A 234 8.83 2.79 1.74
CA SER A 234 10.03 2.70 0.91
C SER A 234 9.79 1.80 -0.29
N VAL A 235 9.71 2.38 -1.48
CA VAL A 235 9.51 1.64 -2.75
C VAL A 235 10.85 1.38 -3.41
N LYS A 236 11.20 0.10 -3.57
CA LYS A 236 12.46 -0.38 -4.13
C LYS A 236 12.20 -1.45 -5.21
N SER A 237 11.17 -1.22 -6.01
CA SER A 237 10.67 -2.10 -7.09
C SER A 237 9.82 -1.29 -8.07
N SER A 238 9.45 -1.87 -9.21
CA SER A 238 8.77 -1.16 -10.30
C SER A 238 7.27 -1.46 -10.41
N GLY A 239 6.53 -0.53 -11.02
CA GLY A 239 5.14 -0.72 -11.44
C GLY A 239 4.13 -0.77 -10.30
N ASN A 240 4.39 -0.10 -9.18
CA ASN A 240 3.53 -0.14 -8.00
C ASN A 240 2.43 0.95 -8.04
N THR A 241 1.39 0.77 -7.24
CA THR A 241 0.37 1.80 -6.97
C THR A 241 0.29 2.08 -5.47
N ILE A 242 0.54 3.32 -5.08
CA ILE A 242 0.48 3.78 -3.69
C ILE A 242 -0.62 4.85 -3.61
N ARG A 243 -1.79 4.52 -3.05
CA ARG A 243 -2.93 5.44 -3.11
C ARG A 243 -3.82 5.50 -1.87
N HIS A 244 -4.44 6.65 -1.62
CA HIS A 244 -5.42 6.82 -0.54
C HIS A 244 -4.92 6.40 0.85
N ASN A 245 -3.61 6.43 1.08
CA ASN A 245 -3.04 6.23 2.40
C ASN A 245 -3.08 7.55 3.17
N THR A 246 -3.09 7.46 4.50
CA THR A 246 -2.91 8.62 5.38
C THR A 246 -1.65 8.43 6.20
N ILE A 247 -0.71 9.36 6.08
CA ILE A 247 0.49 9.43 6.91
C ILE A 247 0.36 10.70 7.74
N ARG A 248 0.36 10.57 9.07
CA ARG A 248 0.19 11.72 9.97
C ARG A 248 1.11 11.69 11.16
N ASP A 249 1.48 12.86 11.65
CA ASP A 249 2.33 13.04 12.84
C ASP A 249 3.56 12.13 12.79
N SER A 250 4.19 12.04 11.62
CA SER A 250 5.23 11.05 11.32
C SER A 250 6.47 11.72 10.74
N LEU A 251 7.65 11.21 11.15
CA LEU A 251 8.92 11.50 10.49
C LEU A 251 8.89 10.98 9.05
N GLY A 252 8.43 9.75 8.85
CA GLY A 252 8.49 9.09 7.56
C GLY A 252 7.47 9.57 6.54
N GLY A 253 7.88 9.64 5.28
CA GLY A 253 7.03 9.97 4.12
C GLY A 253 6.93 8.83 3.09
N ILE A 254 6.55 9.16 1.85
CA ILE A 254 6.55 8.19 0.73
C ILE A 254 7.83 8.38 -0.07
N VAL A 255 8.64 7.33 -0.21
CA VAL A 255 9.89 7.41 -0.96
C VAL A 255 9.93 6.38 -2.08
N LEU A 256 9.98 6.88 -3.32
CA LEU A 256 10.32 6.10 -4.50
C LEU A 256 11.84 6.00 -4.56
N ARG A 257 12.38 5.04 -3.82
CA ARG A 257 13.81 4.94 -3.54
C ARG A 257 14.59 4.27 -4.66
N HIS A 258 14.00 3.25 -5.28
CA HIS A 258 14.50 2.59 -6.49
C HIS A 258 13.34 2.00 -7.31
N GLY A 259 13.59 1.76 -8.60
CA GLY A 259 12.60 1.24 -9.53
C GLY A 259 11.82 2.34 -10.24
N ASN A 260 10.97 1.94 -11.17
CA ASN A 260 10.36 2.83 -12.16
C ASN A 260 8.83 2.61 -12.24
N ALA A 261 8.12 3.49 -12.92
CA ALA A 261 6.71 3.35 -13.28
C ALA A 261 5.74 3.14 -12.10
N THR A 262 6.11 3.65 -10.91
CA THR A 262 5.20 3.70 -9.75
C THR A 262 4.27 4.90 -9.83
N ARG A 263 2.98 4.68 -9.53
CA ARG A 263 1.95 5.71 -9.37
C ARG A 263 1.72 6.01 -7.89
N VAL A 264 1.81 7.27 -7.50
CA VAL A 264 1.50 7.77 -6.15
C VAL A 264 0.33 8.73 -6.24
N GLU A 265 -0.84 8.31 -5.76
CA GLU A 265 -2.10 9.02 -6.01
C GLU A 265 -2.98 9.23 -4.79
N GLY A 266 -3.51 10.43 -4.60
CA GLY A 266 -4.63 10.63 -3.67
C GLY A 266 -4.27 10.33 -2.21
N ASN A 267 -2.99 10.43 -1.83
CA ASN A 267 -2.55 10.21 -0.45
C ASN A 267 -2.64 11.50 0.36
N TYR A 268 -2.88 11.34 1.67
CA TYR A 268 -2.86 12.41 2.66
C TYR A 268 -1.59 12.33 3.49
N LEU A 269 -0.75 13.37 3.46
CA LEU A 269 0.44 13.49 4.32
C LEU A 269 0.27 14.74 5.19
N LEU A 270 0.16 14.56 6.51
CA LEU A 270 -0.35 15.60 7.43
C LEU A 270 0.56 15.75 8.66
N SER A 271 0.96 16.97 9.02
CA SER A 271 1.71 17.24 10.27
C SER A 271 3.02 16.44 10.41
N GLY A 272 3.73 16.16 9.31
CA GLY A 272 4.90 15.29 9.30
C GLY A 272 6.22 16.04 9.13
N GLU A 273 7.32 15.30 8.98
CA GLU A 273 8.63 15.89 8.68
C GLU A 273 9.03 15.70 7.21
N ASN A 274 8.71 14.56 6.60
CA ASN A 274 9.04 14.25 5.22
C ASN A 274 7.79 13.99 4.36
N GLY A 275 7.74 14.58 3.17
CA GLY A 275 6.66 14.41 2.20
C GLY A 275 6.91 13.24 1.23
N ILE A 276 6.83 13.52 -0.08
CA ILE A 276 7.04 12.54 -1.15
C ILE A 276 8.44 12.75 -1.77
N ARG A 277 9.32 11.74 -1.78
CA ARG A 277 10.65 11.82 -2.40
C ARG A 277 10.79 10.85 -3.57
N ILE A 278 11.36 11.32 -4.68
CA ILE A 278 11.31 10.62 -5.96
C ILE A 278 12.70 10.41 -6.56
N TYR A 279 13.03 9.16 -6.88
CA TYR A 279 14.10 8.72 -7.78
C TYR A 279 13.54 7.79 -8.84
N GLY A 280 14.29 7.53 -9.91
CA GLY A 280 13.86 6.63 -10.97
C GLY A 280 12.81 7.24 -11.90
N ASN A 281 12.30 6.40 -12.81
CA ASN A 281 11.71 6.88 -14.06
C ASN A 281 10.21 6.66 -14.15
N ASP A 282 9.57 7.43 -15.03
CA ASP A 282 8.20 7.21 -15.51
C ASP A 282 7.16 7.19 -14.38
N HIS A 283 7.45 7.90 -13.29
CA HIS A 283 6.56 8.02 -12.14
C HIS A 283 5.43 9.03 -12.39
N LEU A 284 4.28 8.76 -11.79
CA LEU A 284 3.15 9.67 -11.78
C LEU A 284 2.74 9.97 -10.35
N ILE A 285 2.90 11.23 -9.94
CA ILE A 285 2.64 11.74 -8.61
C ILE A 285 1.49 12.73 -8.72
N VAL A 286 0.28 12.30 -8.34
CA VAL A 286 -0.96 13.01 -8.69
C VAL A 286 -2.00 13.04 -7.60
N ASN A 287 -2.79 14.11 -7.50
CA ASN A 287 -3.88 14.25 -6.53
C ASN A 287 -3.46 14.07 -5.06
N ASN A 288 -2.17 14.18 -4.71
CA ASN A 288 -1.77 14.03 -3.31
C ASN A 288 -2.03 15.33 -2.57
N TYR A 289 -2.51 15.22 -1.33
CA TYR A 289 -2.70 16.32 -0.41
C TYR A 289 -1.64 16.25 0.68
N VAL A 290 -0.74 17.23 0.68
CA VAL A 290 0.43 17.28 1.56
C VAL A 290 0.34 18.58 2.35
N GLU A 291 0.23 18.48 3.67
CA GLU A 291 -0.01 19.65 4.51
C GLU A 291 0.82 19.63 5.81
N ARG A 292 1.40 20.78 6.13
CA ARG A 292 2.13 21.00 7.40
C ARG A 292 3.28 20.00 7.56
N ILE A 293 4.08 19.88 6.50
CA ILE A 293 5.32 19.12 6.54
C ILE A 293 6.44 20.07 6.93
N SER A 294 7.13 19.80 8.04
CA SER A 294 8.17 20.71 8.55
C SER A 294 9.39 20.82 7.63
N GLY A 295 9.61 19.84 6.76
CA GLY A 295 10.55 19.90 5.65
C GLY A 295 9.86 20.13 4.30
N THR A 296 10.23 19.32 3.31
CA THR A 296 9.70 19.45 1.94
C THR A 296 8.47 18.58 1.69
N GLY A 297 7.44 19.16 1.06
CA GLY A 297 6.23 18.45 0.63
C GLY A 297 6.47 17.45 -0.51
N VAL A 298 7.13 17.88 -1.60
CA VAL A 298 7.55 17.00 -2.70
C VAL A 298 9.01 17.25 -3.08
N VAL A 299 9.83 16.20 -3.06
CA VAL A 299 11.26 16.21 -3.41
C VAL A 299 11.49 15.46 -4.70
N LEU A 300 12.01 16.15 -5.71
CA LEU A 300 12.56 15.55 -6.92
C LEU A 300 14.06 15.29 -6.73
N GLY A 301 14.47 14.03 -6.70
CA GLY A 301 15.85 13.65 -6.43
C GLY A 301 16.84 14.04 -7.54
N SER A 302 18.12 13.81 -7.29
CA SER A 302 19.19 13.76 -8.30
C SER A 302 19.91 12.43 -8.24
N GLY A 303 20.52 12.02 -9.36
CA GLY A 303 21.15 10.71 -9.48
C GLY A 303 22.67 10.73 -9.38
N ASN A 304 23.24 9.60 -8.97
CA ASN A 304 24.65 9.26 -9.24
C ASN A 304 24.76 8.20 -10.35
N VAL A 305 23.65 7.60 -10.74
CA VAL A 305 23.46 6.75 -11.90
C VAL A 305 22.37 7.39 -12.76
N ARG A 306 22.47 7.24 -14.09
CA ARG A 306 21.41 7.68 -14.99
C ARG A 306 20.23 6.74 -14.83
N ASP A 307 20.42 5.52 -15.32
CA ASP A 307 19.45 4.44 -15.22
C ASP A 307 20.15 3.13 -14.88
N HIS A 308 19.59 2.38 -13.94
CA HIS A 308 19.77 0.94 -13.90
C HIS A 308 19.07 0.30 -15.12
N TYR A 309 19.66 -0.73 -15.70
CA TYR A 309 19.18 -1.33 -16.95
C TYR A 309 19.14 -2.86 -16.93
N PRO A 310 18.21 -3.49 -17.68
CA PRO A 310 18.15 -4.95 -17.80
C PRO A 310 19.47 -5.53 -18.32
N GLY A 311 20.00 -6.54 -17.60
CA GLY A 311 21.24 -7.23 -17.96
C GLY A 311 22.47 -6.81 -17.13
N GLU A 312 22.40 -5.73 -16.35
CA GLU A 312 23.44 -5.44 -15.36
C GLU A 312 23.36 -6.38 -14.13
N PRO A 313 24.48 -6.59 -13.41
CA PRO A 313 24.49 -7.35 -12.16
C PRO A 313 23.50 -6.78 -11.13
N ALA A 314 22.69 -7.62 -10.49
CA ALA A 314 21.67 -7.11 -9.56
C ALA A 314 22.28 -6.35 -8.37
N ASP A 315 23.49 -6.69 -7.95
CA ASP A 315 24.20 -6.05 -6.83
C ASP A 315 24.83 -4.69 -7.19
N SER A 316 24.95 -4.32 -8.47
CA SER A 316 25.35 -2.96 -8.89
C SER A 316 24.25 -1.94 -8.67
N ARG A 317 23.00 -2.38 -8.49
CA ARG A 317 21.80 -1.54 -8.38
C ARG A 317 21.67 -0.82 -7.04
N ARG A 318 22.74 -0.17 -6.57
CA ARG A 318 22.79 0.54 -5.27
C ARG A 318 22.75 2.06 -5.45
N GLY A 319 22.95 2.53 -6.67
CA GLY A 319 22.85 3.94 -7.02
C GLY A 319 21.45 4.50 -6.88
N ASN A 320 21.36 5.83 -6.88
CA ASN A 320 20.13 6.58 -7.08
C ASN A 320 20.04 6.91 -8.56
N ASP A 321 19.00 6.43 -9.22
CA ASP A 321 18.67 6.82 -10.59
C ASP A 321 18.16 8.25 -10.57
N ALA A 322 18.72 9.06 -11.47
CA ALA A 322 18.22 10.41 -11.68
C ALA A 322 16.77 10.32 -12.22
N PRO A 323 15.84 11.13 -11.72
CA PRO A 323 14.46 11.03 -12.17
C PRO A 323 14.29 11.40 -13.65
N ASP A 324 13.78 10.48 -14.47
CA ASP A 324 13.45 10.76 -15.87
C ASP A 324 11.97 10.54 -16.18
N ARG A 325 11.36 11.48 -16.91
CA ARG A 325 9.94 11.42 -17.33
C ARG A 325 8.96 11.30 -16.15
N VAL A 326 9.32 11.87 -15.00
CA VAL A 326 8.44 11.96 -13.83
C VAL A 326 7.44 13.10 -14.01
N ARG A 327 6.16 12.83 -13.72
CA ARG A 327 5.10 13.84 -13.72
C ARG A 327 4.58 14.07 -12.31
N ILE A 328 4.71 15.30 -11.84
CA ILE A 328 4.18 15.80 -10.57
C ILE A 328 3.06 16.77 -10.93
N ALA A 329 1.82 16.32 -10.85
CA ALA A 329 0.69 17.10 -11.33
C ALA A 329 -0.54 17.04 -10.43
N LEU A 330 -1.36 18.08 -10.44
CA LEU A 330 -2.62 18.13 -9.67
C LEU A 330 -2.43 17.79 -8.19
N ASN A 331 -1.29 18.10 -7.58
CA ASN A 331 -1.11 17.92 -6.13
C ASN A 331 -1.48 19.21 -5.41
N THR A 332 -1.97 19.11 -4.18
CA THR A 332 -2.18 20.25 -3.28
C THR A 332 -1.15 20.17 -2.16
N VAL A 333 -0.23 21.13 -2.10
CA VAL A 333 0.86 21.18 -1.11
C VAL A 333 0.77 22.47 -0.32
N LEU A 334 0.52 22.35 0.98
CA LEU A 334 0.16 23.47 1.85
C LEU A 334 1.06 23.54 3.09
N ASP A 335 1.53 24.74 3.42
CA ASP A 335 2.23 25.06 4.68
C ASP A 335 3.43 24.15 4.97
N CYS A 336 4.22 23.86 3.94
CA CYS A 336 5.51 23.18 4.06
C CYS A 336 6.67 24.19 4.04
N GLU A 337 7.84 23.82 4.58
CA GLU A 337 9.07 24.64 4.45
C GLU A 337 9.40 24.88 2.97
N PHE A 338 9.38 23.79 2.20
CA PHE A 338 9.36 23.82 0.74
C PHE A 338 8.15 23.07 0.20
N ALA A 339 7.38 23.67 -0.72
CA ALA A 339 6.28 22.93 -1.35
C ALA A 339 6.84 21.89 -2.33
N VAL A 340 7.70 22.33 -3.25
CA VAL A 340 8.46 21.46 -4.16
C VAL A 340 9.95 21.82 -4.11
N SER A 341 10.82 20.83 -3.91
CA SER A 341 12.26 21.03 -3.97
C SER A 341 12.99 20.00 -4.81
N GLY A 342 14.18 20.34 -5.31
CA GLY A 342 15.09 19.42 -5.97
C GLY A 342 16.34 19.14 -5.14
N GLU A 343 16.89 17.94 -5.25
CA GLU A 343 18.21 17.62 -4.70
C GLU A 343 19.33 17.98 -5.68
N SER A 344 20.46 18.48 -5.17
CA SER A 344 21.66 18.78 -5.98
C SER A 344 22.96 18.21 -5.44
N HIS A 345 22.89 17.34 -4.43
CA HIS A 345 24.07 16.71 -3.85
C HIS A 345 24.63 15.56 -4.71
N ARG A 346 23.92 15.17 -5.78
CA ARG A 346 24.43 14.27 -6.83
C ARG A 346 24.46 14.99 -8.18
N THR A 347 25.30 14.51 -9.09
CA THR A 347 25.70 15.23 -10.31
C THR A 347 24.73 15.09 -11.48
N LEU A 348 23.85 14.10 -11.47
CA LEU A 348 22.94 13.84 -12.58
C LEU A 348 21.57 14.47 -12.33
N PRO A 349 21.16 15.47 -13.15
CA PRO A 349 19.88 16.17 -12.97
C PRO A 349 18.70 15.32 -13.47
N PRO A 350 17.47 15.65 -13.04
CA PRO A 350 16.26 15.12 -13.66
C PRO A 350 16.14 15.50 -15.14
N LEU A 351 15.58 14.64 -15.99
CA LEU A 351 15.29 14.95 -17.40
C LEU A 351 13.84 14.64 -17.77
N GLU A 352 13.30 15.41 -18.71
CA GLU A 352 11.95 15.26 -19.25
C GLU A 352 10.85 15.20 -18.17
N CYS A 353 11.11 15.79 -17.00
CA CYS A 353 10.16 15.82 -15.90
C CYS A 353 9.16 16.97 -16.08
N ALA A 354 8.02 16.88 -15.41
CA ALA A 354 7.00 17.91 -15.46
C ALA A 354 6.44 18.20 -14.06
N VAL A 355 6.34 19.49 -13.71
CA VAL A 355 5.67 19.99 -12.50
C VAL A 355 4.53 20.90 -12.94
N THR A 356 3.31 20.35 -13.00
CA THR A 356 2.20 20.98 -13.73
C THR A 356 0.88 20.97 -13.00
N ASP A 357 0.14 22.08 -13.05
CA ASP A 357 -1.20 22.18 -12.47
C ASP A 357 -1.28 21.77 -10.98
N ASN A 358 -0.22 22.01 -10.21
CA ASN A 358 -0.21 21.83 -8.76
C ASN A 358 -0.68 23.11 -8.06
N LEU A 359 -1.32 22.96 -6.90
CA LEU A 359 -1.67 24.04 -6.00
C LEU A 359 -0.66 24.11 -4.84
N LEU A 360 0.20 25.12 -4.83
CA LEU A 360 1.26 25.29 -3.86
C LEU A 360 0.98 26.54 -3.00
N VAL A 361 0.82 26.35 -1.69
CA VAL A 361 0.48 27.44 -0.77
C VAL A 361 1.35 27.38 0.47
N THR A 362 1.96 28.49 0.87
CA THR A 362 2.63 28.59 2.17
C THR A 362 2.72 30.04 2.62
N ASP A 363 2.52 30.29 3.91
CA ASP A 363 2.79 31.60 4.52
C ASP A 363 4.21 31.69 5.09
N ASN A 364 4.80 30.56 5.48
CA ASN A 364 6.12 30.50 6.09
C ASN A 364 6.95 29.46 5.34
N GLY A 365 7.88 29.91 4.50
CA GLY A 365 8.70 29.04 3.67
C GLY A 365 8.87 29.55 2.24
N GLN A 366 9.25 28.64 1.35
CA GLN A 366 9.47 28.90 -0.06
C GLN A 366 8.72 27.87 -0.90
N LEU A 367 7.95 28.30 -1.90
CA LEU A 367 7.15 27.38 -2.70
C LEU A 367 8.04 26.44 -3.53
N VAL A 368 9.04 26.98 -4.22
CA VAL A 368 9.93 26.17 -5.07
C VAL A 368 11.40 26.43 -4.77
N ASN A 369 12.15 25.35 -4.53
CA ASN A 369 13.60 25.35 -4.48
C ASN A 369 14.16 24.24 -5.38
N MET A 370 14.33 24.53 -6.67
CA MET A 370 14.72 23.55 -7.68
C MET A 370 16.11 23.87 -8.28
N PRO A 371 17.20 23.25 -7.81
CA PRO A 371 18.55 23.55 -8.30
C PRO A 371 18.75 23.21 -9.78
N PHE A 372 18.14 22.14 -10.26
CA PHE A 372 18.16 21.73 -11.66
C PHE A 372 16.81 22.07 -12.30
N GLN A 373 16.76 23.13 -13.11
CA GLN A 373 15.53 23.52 -13.81
C GLN A 373 15.50 23.02 -15.26
N ASP A 374 16.67 22.92 -15.89
CA ASP A 374 16.79 22.35 -17.23
C ASP A 374 16.33 20.89 -17.21
N GLY A 375 15.52 20.51 -18.20
CA GLY A 375 14.90 19.18 -18.24
C GLY A 375 13.59 19.07 -17.44
N ILE A 376 13.11 20.15 -16.81
CA ILE A 376 11.81 20.17 -16.12
C ILE A 376 10.88 21.19 -16.79
N THR A 377 9.71 20.72 -17.22
CA THR A 377 8.63 21.59 -17.71
C THR A 377 7.76 22.06 -16.56
N TRP A 378 7.51 23.36 -16.50
CA TRP A 378 6.62 23.99 -15.50
C TRP A 378 5.45 24.65 -16.21
N SER A 379 4.22 24.38 -15.80
CA SER A 379 3.02 25.02 -16.39
C SER A 379 1.80 24.93 -15.47
N GLY A 380 0.95 25.96 -15.51
CA GLY A 380 -0.39 25.96 -14.91
C GLY A 380 -0.47 25.79 -13.39
N ASN A 381 0.67 25.79 -12.68
CA ASN A 381 0.65 25.74 -11.21
C ASN A 381 0.01 27.01 -10.64
N ILE A 382 -0.65 26.90 -9.49
CA ILE A 382 -1.13 28.05 -8.73
C ILE A 382 -0.30 28.18 -7.46
N HIS A 383 0.22 29.38 -7.22
CA HIS A 383 0.98 29.75 -6.05
C HIS A 383 0.19 30.72 -5.17
N TRP A 384 0.27 30.58 -3.84
CA TRP A 384 -0.36 31.53 -2.91
C TRP A 384 0.33 31.57 -1.53
N GLY A 385 -0.02 32.59 -0.74
CA GLY A 385 0.47 32.82 0.63
C GLY A 385 1.50 33.94 0.73
N GLN A 386 2.11 34.10 1.91
CA GLN A 386 3.20 35.07 2.14
C GLN A 386 4.60 34.52 1.80
N GLY A 387 4.75 33.20 1.63
CA GLY A 387 6.02 32.57 1.27
C GLY A 387 6.49 32.95 -0.14
N THR A 388 7.81 32.96 -0.35
CA THR A 388 8.38 33.34 -1.65
C THR A 388 8.10 32.27 -2.71
N ASP A 389 7.98 32.66 -3.98
CA ASP A 389 7.96 31.69 -5.11
C ASP A 389 9.30 30.95 -5.25
N GLY A 390 10.36 31.45 -4.61
CA GLY A 390 11.71 30.94 -4.71
C GLY A 390 12.25 31.06 -6.13
N ASN A 391 12.74 29.95 -6.66
CA ASN A 391 13.29 29.91 -8.03
C ASN A 391 12.32 29.29 -9.04
N ALA A 392 11.02 29.23 -8.75
CA ALA A 392 10.02 28.81 -9.72
C ALA A 392 10.12 29.63 -11.03
N PRO A 393 10.09 28.99 -12.22
CA PRO A 393 10.03 29.72 -13.48
C PRO A 393 8.76 30.56 -13.56
N ALA A 394 8.89 31.87 -13.83
CA ALA A 394 7.76 32.81 -13.82
C ALA A 394 6.63 32.45 -14.80
N ALA A 395 6.93 31.77 -15.91
CA ALA A 395 5.92 31.30 -16.87
C ALA A 395 5.21 30.01 -16.42
N GLY A 396 5.69 29.35 -15.37
CA GLY A 396 5.22 28.05 -14.90
C GLY A 396 4.10 28.10 -13.88
N PHE A 397 3.73 29.29 -13.39
CA PHE A 397 2.70 29.45 -12.38
C PHE A 397 1.93 30.78 -12.51
N THR A 398 0.74 30.83 -11.90
CA THR A 398 0.03 32.08 -11.60
C THR A 398 -0.08 32.23 -10.09
N ARG A 399 0.19 33.44 -9.58
CA ARG A 399 0.04 33.73 -8.14
C ARG A 399 -1.32 34.36 -7.86
N VAL A 400 -2.23 33.60 -7.26
CA VAL A 400 -3.62 34.02 -7.01
C VAL A 400 -4.22 33.23 -5.84
N ASP A 401 -5.09 33.87 -5.05
CA ASP A 401 -5.78 33.20 -3.94
C ASP A 401 -6.66 32.05 -4.45
N PRO A 402 -6.35 30.79 -4.10
CA PRO A 402 -7.13 29.62 -4.50
C PRO A 402 -8.47 29.54 -3.77
N ARG A 403 -8.75 30.41 -2.79
CA ARG A 403 -9.98 30.44 -2.01
C ARG A 403 -10.31 29.08 -1.40
N LEU A 404 -9.35 28.54 -0.66
CA LEU A 404 -9.50 27.28 0.05
C LEU A 404 -10.33 27.47 1.34
N ALA A 405 -11.15 26.48 1.67
CA ALA A 405 -11.86 26.40 2.95
C ALA A 405 -11.74 24.99 3.56
N PRO A 406 -11.62 24.86 4.89
CA PRO A 406 -11.57 23.55 5.52
C PRO A 406 -12.93 22.84 5.41
N GLY A 407 -12.89 21.58 5.00
CA GLY A 407 -14.00 20.65 5.11
C GLY A 407 -14.19 20.13 6.54
N PRO A 408 -15.26 19.37 6.80
CA PRO A 408 -15.54 18.78 8.12
C PRO A 408 -14.52 17.73 8.56
N ASP A 409 -13.73 17.19 7.63
CA ASP A 409 -12.60 16.29 7.86
C ASP A 409 -11.27 17.02 8.05
N GLY A 410 -11.29 18.37 8.05
CA GLY A 410 -10.11 19.22 8.20
C GLY A 410 -9.31 19.47 6.92
N VAL A 411 -9.64 18.80 5.80
CA VAL A 411 -8.95 18.99 4.52
C VAL A 411 -9.40 20.29 3.87
N ARG A 412 -8.45 21.15 3.46
CA ARG A 412 -8.75 22.42 2.78
C ARG A 412 -9.02 22.19 1.30
N ARG A 413 -10.22 22.58 0.84
CA ARG A 413 -10.74 22.36 -0.52
C ARG A 413 -11.12 23.65 -1.22
N LEU A 414 -11.26 23.59 -2.54
CA LEU A 414 -11.68 24.72 -3.37
C LEU A 414 -13.10 25.15 -2.96
N THR A 415 -13.35 26.46 -3.04
CA THR A 415 -14.72 27.02 -2.91
C THR A 415 -15.26 27.41 -4.29
N ALA A 416 -16.58 27.63 -4.39
CA ALA A 416 -17.29 27.87 -5.66
C ALA A 416 -16.74 29.02 -6.54
N GLY A 417 -15.99 29.94 -5.94
CA GLY A 417 -15.38 31.06 -6.65
C GLY A 417 -13.88 30.91 -6.88
N SER A 418 -13.31 29.73 -6.64
CA SER A 418 -11.87 29.51 -6.75
C SER A 418 -11.38 29.72 -8.19
N PRO A 419 -10.25 30.41 -8.40
CA PRO A 419 -9.61 30.51 -9.71
C PRO A 419 -8.97 29.20 -10.18
N ALA A 420 -8.89 28.18 -9.31
CA ALA A 420 -8.36 26.87 -9.67
C ALA A 420 -9.36 26.00 -10.45
N ILE A 421 -10.65 26.36 -10.44
CA ILE A 421 -11.72 25.56 -11.06
C ILE A 421 -11.58 25.58 -12.59
N ASN A 422 -11.52 24.39 -13.19
CA ASN A 422 -11.32 24.12 -14.61
C ASN A 422 -10.10 24.85 -15.21
N ALA A 423 -9.08 25.09 -14.40
CA ALA A 423 -7.95 25.95 -14.74
C ALA A 423 -6.67 25.18 -15.13
N ALA A 424 -6.70 23.84 -15.13
CA ALA A 424 -5.54 23.05 -15.52
C ALA A 424 -5.11 23.40 -16.95
N SER A 425 -3.81 23.62 -17.12
CA SER A 425 -3.17 23.96 -18.39
C SER A 425 -3.04 22.76 -19.33
N GLN A 426 -3.21 21.55 -18.81
CA GLN A 426 -3.11 20.29 -19.55
C GLN A 426 -4.30 19.36 -19.31
N SER A 427 -4.44 18.36 -20.18
CA SER A 427 -5.40 17.27 -20.01
C SER A 427 -4.76 16.07 -19.30
N TYR A 428 -5.52 15.43 -18.41
CA TYR A 428 -5.07 14.26 -17.63
C TYR A 428 -6.01 13.05 -17.83
N PRO A 429 -6.08 12.47 -19.04
CA PRO A 429 -7.04 11.38 -19.34
C PRO A 429 -6.85 10.11 -18.48
N GLU A 430 -5.65 9.90 -17.95
CA GLU A 430 -5.30 8.80 -17.04
C GLU A 430 -5.61 9.08 -15.55
N VAL A 431 -6.20 10.24 -15.23
CA VAL A 431 -6.59 10.64 -13.89
C VAL A 431 -8.11 10.81 -13.86
N ALA A 432 -8.82 9.70 -13.67
CA ALA A 432 -10.28 9.65 -13.83
C ALA A 432 -11.06 10.28 -12.66
N ALA A 433 -10.46 10.33 -11.47
CA ALA A 433 -11.03 10.90 -10.27
C ALA A 433 -9.98 11.69 -9.49
N ASP A 434 -10.42 12.60 -8.63
CA ASP A 434 -9.60 13.43 -7.78
C ASP A 434 -9.31 12.79 -6.40
N LEU A 435 -8.78 13.58 -5.48
CA LEU A 435 -8.50 13.17 -4.09
C LEU A 435 -9.75 12.66 -3.35
N ASP A 436 -10.90 13.26 -3.58
CA ASP A 436 -12.16 12.97 -2.91
C ASP A 436 -12.99 11.87 -3.60
N GLY A 437 -12.59 11.47 -4.80
CA GLY A 437 -13.30 10.49 -5.64
C GLY A 437 -14.29 11.11 -6.63
N ASP A 438 -14.28 12.43 -6.79
CA ASP A 438 -15.04 13.15 -7.79
C ASP A 438 -14.42 13.00 -9.18
N HIS A 439 -15.28 12.81 -10.18
CA HIS A 439 -14.83 12.52 -11.54
C HIS A 439 -14.31 13.77 -12.25
N ARG A 440 -13.16 13.65 -12.91
CA ARG A 440 -12.57 14.69 -13.76
C ARG A 440 -12.98 14.59 -15.24
N THR A 441 -13.98 13.77 -15.56
CA THR A 441 -14.38 13.50 -16.96
C THR A 441 -15.28 14.60 -17.51
N GLY A 442 -15.06 14.97 -18.78
CA GLY A 442 -15.94 15.88 -19.52
C GLY A 442 -15.73 17.38 -19.28
N ARG A 443 -14.70 17.76 -18.51
CA ARG A 443 -14.26 19.15 -18.31
C ARG A 443 -12.74 19.23 -18.14
N THR A 444 -12.19 20.44 -18.25
CA THR A 444 -10.79 20.70 -17.85
C THR A 444 -10.67 20.44 -16.36
N ALA A 445 -9.60 19.79 -15.92
CA ALA A 445 -9.36 19.53 -14.50
C ALA A 445 -9.19 20.83 -13.72
N ASP A 446 -9.53 20.79 -12.44
CA ASP A 446 -9.15 21.83 -11.48
C ASP A 446 -7.65 21.72 -11.13
N VAL A 447 -6.99 22.85 -10.88
CA VAL A 447 -5.59 22.88 -10.42
C VAL A 447 -5.51 22.43 -8.96
N GLY A 448 -4.62 21.48 -8.68
CA GLY A 448 -4.50 20.83 -7.37
C GLY A 448 -5.31 19.54 -7.27
N ALA A 449 -5.29 18.96 -6.06
CA ALA A 449 -5.77 17.59 -5.80
C ALA A 449 -7.29 17.44 -5.75
N ASP A 450 -7.99 18.53 -5.52
CA ASP A 450 -9.45 18.62 -5.41
C ASP A 450 -10.05 19.02 -6.76
N GLU A 451 -11.15 18.37 -7.12
CA GLU A 451 -12.01 18.69 -8.25
C GLU A 451 -13.32 19.24 -7.68
N TYR A 452 -13.46 20.57 -7.71
CA TYR A 452 -14.51 21.29 -7.01
C TYR A 452 -15.89 20.65 -7.23
N SER A 453 -16.49 20.30 -6.11
CA SER A 453 -17.73 19.57 -6.03
C SER A 453 -18.45 19.94 -4.74
N ALA A 454 -19.79 19.95 -4.79
CA ALA A 454 -20.62 20.10 -3.60
C ALA A 454 -20.95 18.75 -2.94
N ARG A 455 -20.40 17.65 -3.46
CA ARG A 455 -20.63 16.30 -2.93
C ARG A 455 -19.82 16.08 -1.67
N TRP A 456 -20.26 15.10 -0.89
CA TRP A 456 -19.46 14.61 0.23
C TRP A 456 -18.27 13.83 -0.31
N PRO A 457 -17.06 14.05 0.22
CA PRO A 457 -15.88 13.33 -0.23
C PRO A 457 -16.04 11.84 0.05
N THR A 458 -15.76 11.01 -0.96
CA THR A 458 -15.75 9.55 -0.84
C THR A 458 -14.51 9.09 -0.07
N TYR A 459 -13.38 9.73 -0.33
CA TYR A 459 -12.12 9.49 0.36
C TYR A 459 -11.80 10.66 1.28
N ARG A 460 -11.36 10.35 2.49
CA ARG A 460 -10.96 11.32 3.52
C ARG A 460 -9.71 10.80 4.24
N PRO A 461 -9.00 11.65 5.01
CA PRO A 461 -7.97 11.17 5.91
C PRO A 461 -8.50 10.03 6.78
N LEU A 462 -7.74 8.95 6.84
CA LEU A 462 -8.10 7.75 7.59
C LEU A 462 -7.89 8.01 9.08
N THR A 463 -8.73 7.35 9.86
CA THR A 463 -8.66 7.30 11.31
C THR A 463 -8.49 5.86 11.76
N SER A 464 -8.18 5.65 13.04
CA SER A 464 -8.07 4.30 13.61
C SER A 464 -9.35 3.47 13.50
N THR A 465 -10.52 4.06 13.21
CA THR A 465 -11.76 3.30 12.96
C THR A 465 -11.85 2.73 11.55
N ASP A 466 -11.06 3.25 10.60
CA ASP A 466 -11.08 2.84 9.19
C ASP A 466 -10.09 1.69 8.90
N VAL A 467 -9.16 1.44 9.81
CA VAL A 467 -8.02 0.55 9.66
C VAL A 467 -7.85 -0.40 10.86
N GLY A 468 -6.95 -1.38 10.72
CA GLY A 468 -6.60 -2.30 11.80
C GLY A 468 -7.64 -3.39 12.05
N PRO A 469 -7.41 -4.24 13.08
CA PRO A 469 -8.13 -5.50 13.27
C PRO A 469 -9.64 -5.40 13.42
N HIS A 470 -10.12 -4.26 13.88
CA HIS A 470 -11.53 -4.01 14.16
C HIS A 470 -12.22 -3.16 13.08
N ALA A 471 -11.51 -2.73 12.03
CA ALA A 471 -12.12 -2.04 10.90
C ALA A 471 -13.18 -2.92 10.22
N ARG A 472 -14.21 -2.25 9.68
CA ARG A 472 -15.34 -2.92 9.03
C ARG A 472 -14.95 -3.62 7.72
#